data_AF-A0A1F8NBX1-F1
#
_entry.id   AF-A0A1F8NBX1-F1
#
_cell.length_a   1.000
_cell.length_b   1.000
_cell.length_c   1.000
_cell.angle_alpha   90.00
_cell.angle_beta   90.00
_cell.angle_gamma   90.00
#
_symmetry.space_group_name_H-M   'P 1'
#
loop_
_entity.id
_entity.type
_entity.pdbx_description
1 polymer ?
#
loop_
_entity_poly.entity_id
_entity_poly.type
_entity_poly.pdbx_seq_one_letter_code
_entity_poly.pdbx_strand_id
1 'polypeptide(L)'
;MPYGDDPEAIPGGKVIRKGIIRAYTAGTHKAHVQIVGSPPTLITGVRVATDIPAADVVVTRQCTVLFLDPSNQDDAVVLTIQGALPSGGGGGATNFLALSDTPDSYSGQALKTLRVNAAANAVEFTIPPAGGFPNAADIWVQIAGPC
;
A
#
# COMPACT_ATOMS: atom_id res chain seq x y z
N MET A 1 -23.81 29.91 11.62
CA MET A 1 -23.36 30.57 10.37
C MET A 1 -23.39 29.53 9.28
N PRO A 2 -24.23 29.68 8.24
CA PRO A 2 -24.21 28.77 7.11
C PRO A 2 -22.82 28.85 6.45
N TYR A 3 -22.33 27.72 5.96
CA TYR A 3 -21.04 27.54 5.26
C TYR A 3 -20.93 28.35 3.92
N GLY A 4 -21.73 29.39 3.75
CA GLY A 4 -22.02 30.01 2.46
C GLY A 4 -21.12 31.15 2.04
N ASP A 5 -20.54 31.92 2.96
CA ASP A 5 -19.91 33.21 2.62
C ASP A 5 -18.59 33.47 3.35
N ASP A 6 -17.86 32.41 3.75
CA ASP A 6 -16.51 32.60 4.29
C ASP A 6 -15.62 33.16 3.17
N PRO A 7 -14.88 34.27 3.38
CA PRO A 7 -13.96 34.82 2.39
C PRO A 7 -12.77 33.89 2.10
N GLU A 8 -12.59 32.84 2.93
CA GLU A 8 -11.66 31.72 2.71
C GLU A 8 -12.30 30.55 1.92
N ALA A 9 -13.63 30.53 1.74
CA ALA A 9 -14.29 29.57 0.86
C ALA A 9 -13.96 29.93 -0.59
N ILE A 10 -13.35 28.99 -1.32
CA ILE A 10 -12.79 29.21 -2.66
C ILE A 10 -13.87 29.78 -3.62
N PRO A 11 -13.84 31.08 -3.96
CA PRO A 11 -14.83 31.68 -4.84
C PRO A 11 -14.50 31.34 -6.30
N GLY A 12 -15.40 30.66 -7.01
CA GLY A 12 -15.37 30.54 -8.48
C GLY A 12 -14.33 29.60 -9.12
N GLY A 13 -13.49 28.92 -8.34
CA GLY A 13 -12.55 27.92 -8.87
C GLY A 13 -13.21 26.58 -9.20
N LYS A 14 -12.80 25.89 -10.27
CA LYS A 14 -13.22 24.48 -10.47
C LYS A 14 -12.51 23.59 -9.45
N VAL A 15 -13.08 23.47 -8.26
CA VAL A 15 -12.47 22.73 -7.14
C VAL A 15 -12.41 21.23 -7.43
N ILE A 16 -13.45 20.65 -8.05
CA ILE A 16 -13.50 19.20 -8.35
C ILE A 16 -13.75 18.96 -9.84
N ARG A 17 -12.98 18.07 -10.45
CA ARG A 17 -13.19 17.64 -11.84
C ARG A 17 -13.06 16.12 -12.01
N LYS A 18 -13.78 15.59 -12.99
CA LYS A 18 -13.58 14.23 -13.48
C LYS A 18 -12.37 14.19 -14.42
N GLY A 19 -11.50 13.21 -14.20
CA GLY A 19 -10.32 12.94 -15.03
C GLY A 19 -10.29 11.51 -15.56
N ILE A 20 -9.36 11.25 -16.48
CA ILE A 20 -8.98 9.94 -16.97
C ILE A 20 -7.48 9.79 -16.74
N ILE A 21 -7.06 8.71 -16.10
CA ILE A 21 -5.64 8.40 -15.92
C ILE A 21 -5.04 8.04 -17.28
N ARG A 22 -3.94 8.71 -17.64
CA ARG A 22 -3.19 8.45 -18.88
C ARG A 22 -1.84 7.80 -18.62
N ALA A 23 -1.23 8.08 -17.48
CA ALA A 23 -0.04 7.38 -17.00
C ALA A 23 0.01 7.44 -15.46
N TYR A 24 0.73 6.52 -14.85
CA TYR A 24 0.98 6.51 -13.41
C TYR A 24 2.36 5.92 -13.12
N THR A 25 3.08 6.54 -12.19
CA THR A 25 4.40 6.10 -11.72
C THR A 25 4.30 5.74 -10.24
N ALA A 26 4.30 4.44 -9.96
CA ALA A 26 4.17 3.91 -8.59
C ALA A 26 5.28 4.38 -7.66
N GLY A 27 6.53 4.46 -8.14
CA GLY A 27 7.68 4.87 -7.32
C GLY A 27 7.60 6.30 -6.78
N THR A 28 6.89 7.21 -7.47
CA THR A 28 6.69 8.59 -7.01
C THR A 28 5.25 8.89 -6.58
N HIS A 29 4.35 7.90 -6.67
CA HIS A 29 2.90 8.02 -6.47
C HIS A 29 2.26 9.21 -7.23
N LYS A 30 2.66 9.37 -8.51
CA LYS A 30 2.21 10.47 -9.38
C LYS A 30 1.51 9.95 -10.62
N ALA A 31 0.43 10.61 -11.02
CA ALA A 31 -0.36 10.30 -12.21
C ALA A 31 -0.36 11.45 -13.22
N HIS A 32 -0.47 11.09 -14.50
CA HIS A 32 -0.83 12.02 -15.57
C HIS A 32 -2.33 11.88 -15.81
N VAL A 33 -3.07 12.97 -15.68
CA VAL A 33 -4.53 12.96 -15.72
C VAL A 33 -5.01 13.88 -16.83
N GLN A 34 -5.85 13.36 -17.72
CA GLN A 34 -6.61 14.17 -18.66
C GLN A 34 -7.96 14.53 -18.05
N ILE A 35 -8.27 15.81 -17.96
CA ILE A 35 -9.59 16.27 -17.50
C ILE A 35 -10.65 15.99 -18.56
N VAL A 36 -11.77 15.38 -18.15
CA VAL A 36 -12.89 15.09 -19.06
C VAL A 36 -13.53 16.39 -19.54
N GLY A 37 -13.76 16.51 -20.85
CA GLY A 37 -14.28 17.74 -21.48
C GLY A 37 -13.24 18.84 -21.67
N SER A 38 -11.97 18.60 -21.31
CA SER A 38 -10.83 19.43 -21.69
C SER A 38 -10.27 18.97 -23.05
N PRO A 39 -9.62 19.87 -23.83
CA PRO A 39 -8.65 19.46 -24.85
C PRO A 39 -7.66 18.43 -24.27
N PRO A 40 -6.93 17.66 -25.11
CA PRO A 40 -6.04 16.58 -24.67
C PRO A 40 -4.82 17.02 -23.85
N THR A 41 -4.81 18.25 -23.32
CA THR A 41 -3.85 18.73 -22.32
C THR A 41 -3.91 17.86 -21.07
N LEU A 42 -2.81 17.16 -20.78
CA LEU A 42 -2.64 16.39 -19.56
C LEU A 42 -2.15 17.31 -18.45
N ILE A 43 -2.70 17.12 -17.25
CA ILE A 43 -2.04 17.57 -16.03
C ILE A 43 -1.04 16.48 -15.67
N THR A 44 0.23 16.82 -15.62
CA THR A 44 1.32 15.86 -15.42
C THR A 44 1.78 15.84 -13.98
N GLY A 45 2.15 14.68 -13.44
CA GLY A 45 2.76 14.60 -12.12
C GLY A 45 1.80 14.87 -10.94
N VAL A 46 0.49 14.74 -11.14
CA VAL A 46 -0.55 14.92 -10.12
C VAL A 46 -0.36 13.90 -8.99
N ARG A 47 -0.41 14.34 -7.74
CA ARG A 47 -0.30 13.44 -6.57
C ARG A 47 -1.56 12.57 -6.48
N VAL A 48 -1.38 11.28 -6.25
CA VAL A 48 -2.50 10.39 -5.92
C VAL A 48 -2.64 10.33 -4.40
N ALA A 49 -3.87 10.29 -3.88
CA ALA A 49 -4.09 10.15 -2.44
C ALA A 49 -3.41 8.88 -1.90
N THR A 50 -2.85 8.97 -0.70
CA THR A 50 -1.97 7.94 -0.12
C THR A 50 -2.71 6.68 0.29
N ASP A 51 -4.02 6.79 0.54
CA ASP A 51 -4.93 5.69 0.83
C ASP A 51 -5.35 4.90 -0.41
N ILE A 52 -5.04 5.39 -1.62
CA ILE A 52 -5.26 4.67 -2.87
C ILE A 52 -4.03 3.80 -3.18
N PRO A 53 -4.18 2.47 -3.21
CA PRO A 53 -3.06 1.59 -3.52
C PRO A 53 -2.64 1.72 -4.99
N ALA A 54 -1.34 1.59 -5.25
CA ALA A 54 -0.76 1.71 -6.59
C ALA A 54 -1.42 0.77 -7.62
N ALA A 55 -1.86 -0.41 -7.18
CA ALA A 55 -2.54 -1.40 -8.02
C ALA A 55 -3.90 -0.92 -8.56
N ASP A 56 -4.56 0.02 -7.86
CA ASP A 56 -5.85 0.54 -8.29
C ASP A 56 -5.74 1.64 -9.33
N VAL A 57 -4.58 2.30 -9.43
CA VAL A 57 -4.30 3.41 -10.35
C VAL A 57 -3.99 2.87 -11.75
N VAL A 58 -5.04 2.41 -12.43
CA VAL A 58 -4.95 1.82 -13.77
C VAL A 58 -5.23 2.87 -14.84
N VAL A 59 -4.40 2.89 -15.90
CA VAL A 59 -4.59 3.76 -17.07
C VAL A 59 -5.97 3.52 -17.70
N THR A 60 -6.57 4.57 -18.25
CA THR A 60 -7.93 4.58 -18.83
C THR A 60 -9.06 4.58 -17.79
N ARG A 61 -8.78 4.31 -16.50
CA ARG A 61 -9.80 4.50 -15.46
C ARG A 61 -10.12 5.97 -15.27
N GLN A 62 -11.38 6.22 -14.92
CA GLN A 62 -11.85 7.53 -14.55
C GLN A 62 -11.45 7.82 -13.10
N CYS A 63 -11.16 9.07 -12.79
CA CYS A 63 -10.75 9.50 -11.46
C CYS A 63 -11.40 10.82 -11.09
N THR A 64 -11.44 11.13 -9.80
CA THR A 64 -11.84 12.46 -9.30
C THR A 64 -10.59 13.23 -8.88
N VAL A 65 -10.44 14.43 -9.41
CA VAL A 65 -9.34 15.36 -9.10
C VAL A 65 -9.87 16.53 -8.29
N LEU A 66 -9.24 16.80 -7.15
CA LEU A 66 -9.40 18.01 -6.36
C LEU A 66 -8.26 18.97 -6.68
N PHE A 67 -8.59 20.20 -7.08
CA PHE A 67 -7.64 21.31 -7.17
C PHE A 67 -7.58 21.99 -5.82
N LEU A 68 -6.39 22.03 -5.21
CA LEU A 68 -6.16 22.68 -3.92
C LEU A 68 -6.00 24.19 -4.10
N ASP A 69 -5.17 24.57 -5.08
CA ASP A 69 -5.09 25.93 -5.59
C ASP A 69 -5.70 25.99 -7.00
N PRO A 70 -6.83 26.69 -7.22
CA PRO A 70 -7.46 26.77 -8.53
C PRO A 70 -6.66 27.58 -9.56
N SER A 71 -5.70 28.40 -9.11
CA SER A 71 -4.80 29.17 -9.99
C SER A 71 -3.59 28.34 -10.45
N ASN A 72 -3.27 27.27 -9.72
CA ASN A 72 -2.16 26.38 -10.00
C ASN A 72 -2.68 24.96 -10.28
N GLN A 73 -2.82 24.62 -11.56
CA GLN A 73 -3.29 23.29 -11.99
C GLN A 73 -2.39 22.13 -11.56
N ASP A 74 -1.13 22.40 -11.19
CA ASP A 74 -0.20 21.38 -10.70
C ASP A 74 -0.44 21.07 -9.21
N ASP A 75 -1.10 21.96 -8.47
CA ASP A 75 -1.52 21.72 -7.09
C ASP A 75 -2.89 21.03 -7.04
N ALA A 76 -2.88 19.79 -7.51
CA ALA A 76 -4.03 18.94 -7.56
C ALA A 76 -3.74 17.56 -6.95
N VAL A 77 -4.80 16.92 -6.46
CA VAL A 77 -4.76 15.58 -5.87
C VAL A 77 -5.86 14.70 -6.46
N VAL A 78 -5.51 13.49 -6.86
CA VAL A 78 -6.47 12.45 -7.22
C VAL A 78 -7.01 11.81 -5.95
N LEU A 79 -8.32 11.95 -5.71
CA LEU A 79 -8.98 11.46 -4.50
C LEU A 79 -9.64 10.08 -4.67
N THR A 80 -10.00 9.68 -5.88
CA THR A 80 -10.63 8.37 -6.12
C THR A 80 -10.33 7.83 -7.50
N ILE A 81 -10.31 6.49 -7.63
CA ILE A 81 -10.30 5.78 -8.90
C ILE A 81 -11.62 5.04 -9.09
N GLN A 82 -12.34 5.33 -10.17
CA GLN A 82 -13.62 4.71 -10.48
C GLN A 82 -13.41 3.32 -11.07
N GLY A 83 -14.22 2.35 -10.61
CA GLY A 83 -14.15 0.96 -11.08
C GLY A 83 -12.98 0.16 -10.52
N ALA A 84 -12.24 0.70 -9.55
CA ALA A 84 -11.45 -0.14 -8.66
C ALA A 84 -12.41 -1.03 -7.85
N LEU A 85 -12.11 -2.32 -7.75
CA LEU A 85 -12.70 -3.16 -6.71
C LEU A 85 -12.29 -2.57 -5.36
N PRO A 86 -13.04 -2.79 -4.26
CA PRO A 86 -12.57 -2.39 -2.93
C PRO A 86 -11.23 -3.11 -2.66
N SER A 87 -10.12 -2.41 -2.92
CA SER A 87 -8.80 -2.90 -2.59
C SER A 87 -8.64 -2.66 -1.10
N GLY A 88 -9.01 -3.65 -0.30
CA GLY A 88 -8.61 -3.67 1.11
C GLY A 88 -7.10 -3.54 1.13
N GLY A 89 -6.59 -2.43 1.67
CA GLY A 89 -5.17 -2.08 1.66
C GLY A 89 -4.31 -3.28 2.04
N GLY A 90 -3.78 -3.95 1.02
CA GLY A 90 -3.00 -5.17 1.16
C GLY A 90 -1.58 -4.82 1.57
N GLY A 91 -1.43 -4.22 2.75
CA GLY A 91 -0.12 -3.93 3.35
C GLY A 91 0.45 -5.10 4.13
N GLY A 92 -0.33 -6.16 4.35
CA GLY A 92 0.12 -7.37 5.03
C GLY A 92 0.87 -8.29 4.07
N ALA A 93 2.00 -8.83 4.53
CA ALA A 93 2.65 -9.96 3.87
C ALA A 93 1.65 -11.13 3.77
N THR A 94 1.42 -11.64 2.56
CA THR A 94 0.52 -12.77 2.31
C THR A 94 1.19 -14.12 2.47
N ASN A 95 2.51 -14.14 2.70
CA ASN A 95 3.33 -15.31 3.01
C ASN A 95 4.54 -14.88 3.85
N PHE A 96 5.27 -15.84 4.43
CA PHE A 96 6.46 -15.51 5.21
C PHE A 96 7.54 -14.83 4.37
N LEU A 97 7.79 -15.27 3.14
CA LEU A 97 8.86 -14.75 2.27
C LEU A 97 8.78 -13.24 1.98
N ALA A 98 7.61 -12.64 2.15
CA ALA A 98 7.39 -11.20 1.96
C ALA A 98 7.77 -10.35 3.19
N LEU A 99 8.14 -10.96 4.31
CA LEU A 99 8.62 -10.27 5.51
C LEU A 99 10.15 -10.11 5.44
N SER A 100 10.65 -8.93 5.83
CA SER A 100 12.08 -8.58 5.77
C SER A 100 12.94 -9.31 6.80
N ASP A 101 12.33 -9.92 7.81
CA ASP A 101 12.98 -10.66 8.90
C ASP A 101 12.80 -12.18 8.75
N THR A 102 12.47 -12.65 7.54
CA THR A 102 12.34 -14.08 7.22
C THR A 102 13.32 -14.51 6.14
N PRO A 103 13.57 -15.82 5.97
CA PRO A 103 14.29 -16.33 4.81
C PRO A 103 13.51 -16.08 3.51
N ASP A 104 14.23 -15.80 2.42
CA ASP A 104 13.69 -15.42 1.10
C ASP A 104 13.28 -16.63 0.22
N SER A 105 13.42 -17.85 0.72
CA SER A 105 13.07 -19.08 -0.03
C SER A 105 12.63 -20.24 0.86
N TYR A 106 11.64 -21.01 0.35
CA TYR A 106 11.27 -22.31 0.90
C TYR A 106 12.09 -23.49 0.35
N SER A 107 12.91 -23.26 -0.68
CA SER A 107 13.70 -24.33 -1.30
C SER A 107 14.66 -24.95 -0.29
N GLY A 108 14.57 -26.27 -0.09
CA GLY A 108 15.37 -27.00 0.91
C GLY A 108 14.95 -26.80 2.38
N GLN A 109 13.80 -26.16 2.63
CA GLN A 109 13.29 -25.89 4.00
C GLN A 109 12.13 -26.80 4.41
N ALA A 110 11.83 -27.85 3.62
CA ALA A 110 10.76 -28.78 3.92
C ALA A 110 10.95 -29.42 5.30
N LEU A 111 9.85 -29.56 6.06
CA LEU A 111 9.78 -30.19 7.39
C LEU A 111 10.54 -29.46 8.51
N LYS A 112 11.04 -28.25 8.27
CA LYS A 112 11.66 -27.41 9.31
C LYS A 112 10.62 -26.65 10.13
N THR A 113 10.99 -26.28 11.35
CA THR A 113 10.21 -25.39 12.21
C THR A 113 10.71 -23.95 12.10
N LEU A 114 9.82 -23.00 12.38
CA LEU A 114 10.18 -21.59 12.46
C LEU A 114 10.58 -21.26 13.91
N ARG A 115 11.70 -20.58 14.10
CA ARG A 115 12.14 -20.04 15.39
C ARG A 115 12.79 -18.67 15.24
N VAL A 116 12.96 -17.94 16.33
CA VAL A 116 13.81 -16.74 16.38
C VAL A 116 15.27 -17.15 16.27
N ASN A 117 16.06 -16.40 15.51
CA ASN A 117 17.49 -16.66 15.32
C ASN A 117 18.31 -16.32 16.59
N ALA A 118 19.55 -16.80 16.66
CA ALA A 118 20.42 -16.58 17.83
C ALA A 118 20.70 -15.10 18.14
N ALA A 119 20.64 -14.23 17.13
CA ALA A 119 20.83 -12.78 17.26
C ALA A 119 19.54 -12.03 17.70
N ALA A 120 18.42 -12.74 17.86
CA ALA A 120 17.12 -12.20 18.24
C ALA A 120 16.60 -11.05 17.35
N ASN A 121 16.91 -11.08 16.06
CA ASN A 121 16.56 -10.02 15.11
C ASN A 121 15.83 -10.50 13.85
N ALA A 122 15.63 -11.80 13.71
CA ALA A 122 14.92 -12.42 12.59
C ALA A 122 14.37 -13.79 12.98
N VAL A 123 13.57 -14.38 12.10
CA VAL A 123 13.18 -15.78 12.18
C VAL A 123 13.95 -16.64 11.19
N GLU A 124 14.14 -17.91 11.51
CA GLU A 124 14.85 -18.88 10.67
C GLU A 124 14.10 -20.21 10.59
N PHE A 125 14.30 -20.93 9.48
CA PHE A 125 13.86 -22.32 9.33
C PHE A 125 14.94 -23.25 9.87
N THR A 126 14.65 -23.91 11.00
CA THR A 126 15.56 -24.86 11.63
C THR A 126 15.03 -26.28 11.61
N ILE A 127 15.93 -27.26 11.62
CA ILE A 127 15.54 -28.66 11.77
C ILE A 127 15.01 -28.82 13.21
N PRO A 128 13.79 -29.37 13.40
CA PRO A 128 13.32 -29.70 14.74
C PRO A 128 14.26 -30.72 15.39
N PRO A 129 14.46 -30.70 16.71
CA PRO A 129 15.28 -31.69 17.41
C PRO A 129 14.89 -33.12 16.97
N ALA A 130 15.91 -33.95 16.69
CA ALA A 130 15.73 -35.32 16.22
C ALA A 130 15.05 -36.14 17.33
N GLY A 131 13.73 -36.30 17.23
CA GLY A 131 12.93 -37.01 18.23
C GLY A 131 11.43 -36.81 18.10
N GLY A 132 10.98 -35.77 17.39
CA GLY A 132 9.59 -35.30 17.54
C GLY A 132 9.38 -34.77 18.96
N PHE A 133 8.29 -34.05 19.22
CA PHE A 133 7.84 -33.86 20.60
C PHE A 133 7.09 -35.16 20.94
N PRO A 134 7.73 -36.18 21.56
CA PRO A 134 7.16 -37.52 21.65
C PRO A 134 5.98 -37.55 22.63
N ASN A 135 5.79 -36.50 23.44
CA ASN A 135 4.80 -36.37 24.48
C ASN A 135 4.80 -34.93 25.04
N ALA A 136 3.64 -34.46 25.54
CA ALA A 136 3.44 -33.09 26.04
C ALA A 136 4.40 -32.67 27.19
N ALA A 137 5.10 -33.63 27.80
CA ALA A 137 6.12 -33.40 28.81
C ALA A 137 7.43 -32.82 28.24
N ASP A 138 7.79 -33.14 26.98
CA ASP A 138 9.02 -32.66 26.35
C ASP A 138 8.95 -31.18 25.91
N ILE A 139 7.73 -30.63 25.85
CA ILE A 139 7.52 -29.18 25.68
C ILE A 139 8.03 -28.39 26.89
N TRP A 140 8.04 -29.01 28.09
CA TRP A 140 8.42 -28.34 29.34
C TRP A 140 9.92 -28.45 29.66
N VAL A 141 10.64 -29.39 29.05
CA VAL A 141 12.09 -29.57 29.23
C VAL A 141 12.89 -28.60 28.36
N GLN A 142 12.35 -28.13 27.23
CA GLN A 142 13.07 -27.27 26.30
C GLN A 142 12.94 -25.76 26.58
N ILE A 143 11.98 -25.35 27.43
CA ILE A 143 11.78 -23.93 27.84
C ILE A 143 12.53 -23.62 29.15
N ALA A 144 12.85 -24.64 29.95
CA ALA A 144 13.67 -24.50 31.15
C ALA A 144 15.12 -24.90 30.83
N GLY A 145 15.97 -23.93 30.50
CA GLY A 145 17.42 -24.12 30.56
C GLY A 145 17.89 -24.40 32.01
N PRO A 146 19.08 -24.99 32.21
CA PRO A 146 19.57 -25.27 33.57
C PRO A 146 19.71 -23.96 34.35
N CYS A 147 19.37 -24.06 35.64
CA CYS A 147 19.27 -22.98 36.61
C CYS A 147 20.53 -22.12 36.76
#